data_AF-A0AAN6DAZ0-F1
#
_entry.id   AF-A0AAN6DAZ0-F1
#
_cell.length_a   1.000
_cell.length_b   1.000
_cell.length_c   1.000
_cell.angle_alpha   90.00
_cell.angle_beta   90.00
_cell.angle_gamma   90.00
#
_symmetry.space_group_name_H-M   'P 1'
#
loop_
_entity.id
_entity.type
_entity.pdbx_description
1 polymer ?
#
loop_
_entity_poly.entity_id
_entity_poly.type
_entity_poly.pdbx_seq_one_letter_code
_entity_poly.pdbx_strand_id
1 'polypeptide(L)'
;MVALWSLVSTFTMFANGYGSLLACRLLLGLFEASFFTSISLIISDFYFQSELSQRVSYLFAASAFSSAFGGLIGTGITKISSGLAP
;
A
#
# COMPACT_ATOMS: atom_id res chain seq x y z
N MET A 1 -12.83 -4.38 4.11
CA MET A 1 -11.50 -4.16 4.73
C MET A 1 -10.57 -3.36 3.83
N VAL A 2 -10.38 -3.72 2.56
CA VAL A 2 -9.63 -2.90 1.58
C VAL A 2 -10.13 -1.45 1.52
N ALA A 3 -11.46 -1.24 1.49
CA ALA A 3 -12.04 0.11 1.51
C ALA A 3 -11.68 0.93 2.76
N LEU A 4 -11.56 0.28 3.93
CA LEU A 4 -11.18 0.97 5.18
C LEU A 4 -9.70 1.35 5.17
N TRP A 5 -8.83 0.44 4.72
CA TRP A 5 -7.41 0.73 4.51
C TRP A 5 -7.21 1.89 3.53
N SER A 6 -7.92 1.90 2.40
CA SER A 6 -7.87 3.00 1.42
C SER A 6 -8.39 4.33 1.98
N LEU A 7 -9.46 4.28 2.78
CA LEU A 7 -10.00 5.47 3.45
C LEU A 7 -8.96 6.05 4.41
N VAL A 8 -8.40 5.23 5.31
CA VAL A 8 -7.40 5.68 6.29
C VAL A 8 -6.13 6.21 5.60
N SER A 9 -5.67 5.55 4.52
CA SER A 9 -4.55 6.02 3.72
C SER A 9 -4.81 7.40 3.09
N THR A 10 -6.01 7.63 2.56
CA THR A 10 -6.41 8.94 1.99
C THR A 10 -6.46 10.01 3.07
N PHE A 11 -7.04 9.70 4.24
CA PHE A 11 -7.10 10.63 5.38
C PHE A 11 -5.73 10.93 5.99
N THR A 12 -4.75 10.03 5.84
CA THR A 12 -3.36 10.25 6.29
C THR A 12 -2.77 11.51 5.65
N MET A 13 -3.13 11.81 4.40
CA MET A 13 -2.68 13.02 3.69
C MET A 13 -3.19 14.32 4.33
N PHE A 14 -4.35 14.31 5.00
CA PHE A 14 -4.94 15.48 5.66
C PHE A 14 -4.58 15.60 7.14
N ALA A 15 -3.86 14.63 7.71
CA ALA A 15 -3.52 14.64 9.12
C ALA A 15 -2.43 15.69 9.43
N ASN A 16 -2.83 16.81 10.03
CA ASN A 16 -1.95 17.96 10.34
C ASN A 16 -1.52 18.05 11.82
N GLY A 17 -1.50 16.93 12.55
CA GLY A 17 -1.13 16.93 13.96
C GLY A 17 -0.55 15.59 14.46
N TYR A 18 0.23 15.66 15.54
CA TYR A 18 0.91 14.49 16.13
C TYR A 18 -0.09 13.42 16.61
N GLY A 19 -1.17 13.85 17.28
CA GLY A 19 -2.23 12.94 17.73
C GLY A 19 -2.97 12.25 16.58
N SER A 20 -3.30 13.00 15.52
CA SER A 20 -3.94 12.45 14.32
C SER A 20 -3.03 11.49 13.56
N LEU A 21 -1.73 11.78 13.48
CA LEU A 21 -0.75 10.90 12.84
C LEU A 21 -0.60 9.58 13.61
N LEU A 22 -0.56 9.63 14.94
CA LEU A 22 -0.48 8.43 15.78
C LEU A 22 -1.72 7.55 15.64
N ALA A 23 -2.91 8.16 15.69
CA ALA A 23 -4.18 7.45 15.48
C ALA A 23 -4.23 6.81 14.09
N CYS A 24 -3.81 7.54 13.05
CA CYS A 24 -3.77 7.03 11.68
C CYS A 24 -2.79 5.85 11.54
N ARG A 25 -1.64 5.89 12.23
CA ARG A 25 -0.63 4.81 12.25
C ARG A 25 -1.16 3.53 12.90
N LEU A 26 -1.86 3.65 14.03
CA LEU A 26 -2.46 2.51 14.72
C LEU A 26 -3.55 1.85 13.88
N LEU A 27 -4.39 2.67 13.25
CA LEU A 27 -5.43 2.19 12.34
C LEU A 27 -4.81 1.50 11.12
N LEU A 28 -3.82 2.12 10.47
CA LEU A 28 -3.10 1.51 9.35
C LEU A 28 -2.52 0.15 9.71
N GLY A 29 -1.84 0.02 10.86
CA GLY A 29 -1.27 -1.25 11.30
C GLY A 29 -2.31 -2.36 11.49
N LEU A 30 -3.48 -2.02 12.05
CA LEU A 30 -4.59 -2.99 12.21
C LEU A 30 -5.11 -3.47 10.84
N PHE A 31 -5.21 -2.56 9.87
CA PHE A 31 -5.72 -2.87 8.53
C PHE A 31 -4.70 -3.57 7.64
N GLU A 32 -3.40 -3.29 7.81
CA GLU A 32 -2.32 -3.87 7.01
C GLU A 32 -2.16 -5.38 7.28
N ALA A 33 -2.26 -5.80 8.56
CA ALA A 33 -2.27 -7.21 8.94
C ALA A 33 -3.46 -7.97 8.31
N SER A 34 -4.61 -7.30 8.19
CA SER A 34 -5.81 -7.90 7.60
C SER A 34 -5.67 -8.10 6.09
N PHE A 35 -4.93 -7.22 5.39
CA PHE A 35 -4.79 -7.26 3.94
C PHE A 35 -4.02 -8.48 3.45
N PHE A 36 -2.85 -8.75 4.05
CA PHE A 36 -2.00 -9.85 3.64
C PHE A 36 -2.65 -11.21 3.89
N THR A 37 -3.33 -11.36 5.03
CA THR A 37 -4.11 -12.57 5.34
C THR A 37 -5.33 -12.71 4.44
N SER A 38 -6.06 -11.63 4.15
CA SER A 38 -7.25 -11.68 3.28
C SER A 38 -6.93 -12.17 1.87
N ILE A 39 -5.83 -11.67 1.28
CA ILE A 39 -5.40 -12.08 -0.06
C ILE A 39 -4.96 -13.55 -0.05
N SER A 40 -4.18 -13.96 0.95
CA SER A 40 -3.70 -15.33 1.07
C SER A 40 -4.86 -16.32 1.19
N LEU A 41 -5.88 -16.00 2.00
CA LEU A 41 -7.06 -16.86 2.17
C LEU A 41 -7.91 -16.98 0.90
N ILE A 42 -8.15 -15.86 0.20
CA ILE A 42 -8.92 -15.87 -1.07
C ILE A 42 -8.21 -16.71 -2.14
N ILE A 43 -6.88 -16.62 -2.21
CA ILE A 43 -6.08 -17.40 -3.17
C ILE A 43 -6.10 -18.88 -2.81
N SER A 44 -6.01 -19.22 -1.53
CA SER A 44 -6.06 -20.61 -1.05
C SER A 44 -7.41 -21.30 -1.25
N ASP A 45 -8.52 -20.55 -1.18
CA ASP A 45 -9.88 -21.10 -1.32
C ASP A 45 -10.28 -21.34 -2.79
N PHE A 46 -9.82 -20.48 -3.70
CA PHE A 46 -10.24 -20.51 -5.11
C PHE A 46 -9.37 -21.38 -6.04
N TYR A 47 -8.19 -21.88 -5.62
CA TYR A 47 -7.22 -22.45 -6.57
C TYR A 47 -6.46 -23.69 -6.09
N PHE A 48 -6.25 -24.63 -7.02
CA PHE A 48 -5.40 -25.81 -6.82
C PHE A 48 -3.92 -25.42 -6.70
N GLN A 49 -3.16 -26.10 -5.83
CA GLN A 49 -1.77 -25.76 -5.48
C GLN A 49 -0.81 -25.65 -6.68
N SER A 50 -1.12 -26.30 -7.81
CA SER A 50 -0.31 -26.27 -9.03
C SER A 50 -0.34 -24.92 -9.76
N GLU A 51 -1.45 -24.18 -9.69
CA GLU A 51 -1.61 -22.88 -10.38
C GLU A 51 -1.41 -21.69 -9.45
N LEU A 52 -1.41 -21.95 -8.13
CA LEU A 52 -1.32 -20.93 -7.08
C LEU A 52 0.00 -20.13 -7.18
N SER A 53 1.11 -20.82 -7.41
CA SER A 53 2.45 -20.20 -7.49
C SER A 53 2.57 -19.17 -8.62
N GLN A 54 2.00 -19.46 -9.81
CA GLN A 54 2.04 -18.53 -10.94
C GLN A 54 1.24 -17.26 -10.67
N ARG A 55 0.07 -17.37 -10.02
CA ARG A 55 -0.77 -16.21 -9.70
C ARG A 55 -0.18 -15.33 -8.58
N VAL A 56 0.42 -15.96 -7.57
CA VAL A 56 1.12 -15.24 -6.50
C VAL A 56 2.34 -14.50 -7.04
N SER A 57 3.06 -15.07 -8.00
CA SER A 57 4.19 -14.38 -8.63
C SER A 57 3.76 -13.16 -9.45
N TYR A 58 2.60 -13.18 -10.12
CA TYR A 58 2.04 -11.96 -10.73
C TYR A 58 1.67 -10.89 -9.69
N LEU A 59 1.12 -11.27 -8.53
CA LEU A 59 0.81 -10.32 -7.45
C LEU A 59 2.06 -9.66 -6.86
N PHE A 60 3.11 -10.45 -6.64
CA PHE A 60 4.40 -9.93 -6.18
C PHE A 60 5.08 -9.04 -7.23
N ALA A 61 5.01 -9.42 -8.51
CA ALA A 61 5.51 -8.59 -9.61
C ALA A 61 4.77 -7.25 -9.67
N ALA A 62 3.44 -7.26 -9.55
CA ALA A 62 2.63 -6.04 -9.48
C ALA A 62 2.97 -5.19 -8.24
N SER A 63 3.22 -5.81 -7.10
CA SER A 63 3.63 -5.11 -5.86
C SER A 63 4.99 -4.44 -6.01
N ALA A 64 5.95 -5.12 -6.65
CA ALA A 64 7.26 -4.56 -6.99
C ALA A 64 7.14 -3.39 -7.97
N PHE A 65 6.29 -3.53 -8.99
CA PHE A 65 6.00 -2.48 -9.95
C PHE A 65 5.38 -1.26 -9.26
N SER A 66 4.36 -1.45 -8.41
CA SER A 66 3.75 -0.37 -7.64
C SER A 66 4.77 0.38 -6.77
N SER A 67 5.71 -0.35 -6.16
CA SER A 67 6.76 0.23 -5.32
C SER A 67 7.77 1.06 -6.14
N ALA A 68 8.16 0.54 -7.32
CA ALA A 68 9.05 1.25 -8.24
C ALA A 68 8.43 2.56 -8.75
N PHE A 69 7.14 2.53 -9.13
CA PHE A 69 6.42 3.73 -9.57
C PHE A 69 6.20 4.72 -8.43
N GLY A 70 5.86 4.26 -7.22
CA GLY A 70 5.73 5.12 -6.06
C GLY A 70 7.03 5.88 -5.74
N GLY A 71 8.17 5.19 -5.77
CA GLY A 71 9.49 5.81 -5.55
C GLY A 71 9.90 6.77 -6.67
N LEU A 72 9.60 6.42 -7.93
CA LEU A 72 9.87 7.26 -9.09
C LEU A 72 9.04 8.55 -9.07
N ILE A 73 7.75 8.45 -8.75
CA ILE A 73 6.85 9.61 -8.62
C ILE A 73 7.30 10.51 -7.47
N GLY A 74 7.64 9.94 -6.31
CA GLY A 74 8.14 10.72 -5.16
C GLY A 74 9.43 11.49 -5.48
N THR A 75 10.35 10.85 -6.21
CA THR A 75 11.59 11.51 -6.67
C THR A 75 11.29 12.64 -7.65
N GLY A 76 10.35 12.43 -8.58
CA GLY A 76 9.90 13.45 -9.52
C GLY A 76 9.34 14.70 -8.82
N ILE A 77 8.44 14.52 -7.86
CA ILE A 77 7.84 15.62 -7.08
C ILE A 77 8.92 16.39 -6.30
N THR A 78 9.87 15.67 -5.70
CA THR A 78 10.97 16.28 -4.94
C THR A 78 11.89 17.11 -5.83
N LYS A 79 12.22 16.63 -7.03
CA LYS A 79 13.04 17.39 -8.01
C LYS A 79 12.32 18.61 -8.58
N ILE A 80 11.01 18.54 -8.78
CA ILE A 80 10.19 19.68 -9.24
C ILE A 80 10.11 20.75 -8.15
N SER A 81 9.95 20.36 -6.88
CA SER A 81 9.93 21.30 -5.76
C SER A 81 11.30 21.95 -5.50
N SER A 82 12.41 21.29 -5.85
CA SER A 82 13.77 21.82 -5.71
C SER A 82 14.22 22.65 -6.93
N GLY A 83 13.45 22.68 -8.02
CA GLY A 83 13.66 23.60 -9.15
C GLY A 83 13.16 25.04 -8.91
N LEU A 84 12.62 25.33 -7.72
CA LEU A 84 12.06 26.64 -7.36
C LEU A 84 12.80 27.37 -6.20
N ALA A 85 14.05 27.01 -5.89
CA ALA A 85 14.93 27.86 -5.09
C ALA A 85 16.40 27.74 -5.59
N PRO A 86 17.12 28.87 -5.73
CA PRO A 86 18.56 28.87 -6.04
C PRO A 86 19.40 28.19 -4.94
#